data_AF-A0A7W5NHT7-F1
#
_entry.id   AF-A0A7W5NHT7-F1
#
_cell.length_a   1.000
_cell.length_b   1.000
_cell.length_c   1.000
_cell.angle_alpha   90.00
_cell.angle_beta   90.00
_cell.angle_gamma   90.00
#
_symmetry.space_group_name_H-M   'P 1'
#
loop_
_entity.id
_entity.type
_entity.pdbx_description
1 polymer ?
#
loop_
_entity_poly.entity_id
_entity_poly.type
_entity_poly.pdbx_seq_one_letter_code
_entity_poly.pdbx_strand_id
1 'polypeptide(L)'
;MATRPLPVSELEFLQITANHLEFVKKLERLGWTNAEIREFGVEVGTKWFRLGQQHLDEAKLLEAAGCIRACHSRAYYAAYNVSKSVRYLVKGIVSLKGDDHGKASVDLPHDFPNVADWSVKISRLYEHRLRADYDNWSTTIADQTLSSQTAISDAESFIAVAIGYLDTKFGIKL
;
A
#
# COMPACT_ATOMS: atom_id res chain seq x y z
N MET A 1 -22.82 1.19 -8.86
CA MET A 1 -22.83 0.21 -9.97
C MET A 1 -22.80 -1.18 -9.37
N ALA A 2 -23.67 -2.08 -9.80
CA ALA A 2 -23.63 -3.47 -9.37
C ALA A 2 -22.34 -4.12 -9.91
N THR A 3 -21.47 -4.59 -9.03
CA THR A 3 -20.25 -5.30 -9.39
C THR A 3 -20.63 -6.66 -9.96
N ARG A 4 -20.37 -6.87 -11.26
CA ARG A 4 -20.42 -8.19 -11.87
C ARG A 4 -19.50 -9.12 -11.06
N PRO A 5 -19.95 -10.32 -10.64
CA PRO A 5 -19.09 -11.22 -9.90
C PRO A 5 -17.85 -11.55 -10.73
N LEU A 6 -16.69 -11.49 -10.07
CA LEU A 6 -15.41 -11.77 -10.69
C LEU A 6 -15.35 -13.23 -11.15
N PRO A 7 -14.70 -13.53 -12.28
CA PRO A 7 -14.62 -14.88 -12.80
C PRO A 7 -13.77 -15.82 -11.92
N VAL A 8 -12.86 -15.25 -11.12
CA VAL A 8 -11.96 -15.95 -10.18
C VAL A 8 -11.70 -15.08 -8.95
N SER A 9 -11.13 -15.68 -7.89
CA SER A 9 -10.66 -14.91 -6.72
C SER A 9 -9.47 -14.00 -7.07
N GLU A 10 -9.20 -12.99 -6.25
CA GLU A 10 -8.04 -12.09 -6.43
C GLU A 10 -6.71 -12.86 -6.33
N LEU A 11 -6.63 -13.84 -5.42
CA LEU A 11 -5.44 -14.67 -5.28
C LEU A 11 -5.19 -15.50 -6.54
N GLU A 12 -6.24 -16.11 -7.08
CA GLU A 12 -6.17 -16.89 -8.31
C GLU A 12 -5.83 -15.98 -9.51
N PHE A 13 -6.39 -14.77 -9.59
CA PHE A 13 -6.01 -13.78 -10.60
C PHE A 13 -4.52 -13.42 -10.56
N LEU A 14 -3.98 -13.19 -9.36
CA LEU A 14 -2.55 -12.90 -9.17
C LEU A 14 -1.69 -14.09 -9.60
N GLN A 15 -2.13 -15.33 -9.36
CA GLN A 15 -1.42 -16.53 -9.78
C GLN A 15 -1.44 -16.71 -11.31
N ILE A 16 -2.61 -16.55 -11.94
CA ILE A 16 -2.78 -16.69 -13.40
C ILE A 16 -1.99 -15.62 -14.14
N THR A 17 -2.10 -14.36 -13.69
CA THR A 17 -1.49 -13.25 -14.40
C THR A 17 0.00 -13.13 -14.11
N ALA A 18 0.45 -13.51 -12.91
CA ALA A 18 1.78 -13.26 -12.33
C ALA A 18 2.18 -11.77 -12.31
N ASN A 19 2.26 -11.15 -13.48
CA ASN A 19 2.29 -9.72 -13.70
C ASN A 19 1.18 -9.34 -14.70
N HIS A 20 0.10 -8.71 -14.23
CA HIS A 20 -1.06 -8.43 -15.08
C HIS A 20 -0.76 -7.44 -16.21
N LEU A 21 0.14 -6.48 -16.02
CA LEU A 21 0.53 -5.53 -17.06
C LEU A 21 1.34 -6.19 -18.17
N GLU A 22 2.28 -7.07 -17.81
CA GLU A 22 3.02 -7.85 -18.80
C GLU A 22 2.14 -8.85 -19.53
N PHE A 23 1.22 -9.49 -18.80
CA PHE A 23 0.26 -10.42 -19.38
C PHE A 23 -0.61 -9.73 -20.42
N VAL A 24 -1.21 -8.59 -20.07
CA VAL A 24 -1.98 -7.74 -20.98
C VAL A 24 -1.17 -7.36 -22.23
N LYS A 25 0.08 -6.89 -22.08
CA LYS A 25 0.95 -6.54 -23.22
C LYS A 25 1.19 -7.73 -24.16
N LYS A 26 1.32 -8.95 -23.61
CA LYS A 26 1.48 -10.18 -24.41
C LYS A 26 0.20 -10.50 -25.19
N LEU A 27 -0.97 -10.36 -24.57
CA LEU A 27 -2.25 -10.57 -25.24
C LEU A 27 -2.48 -9.57 -26.39
N GLU A 28 -2.12 -8.30 -26.19
CA GLU A 28 -2.22 -7.27 -27.23
C GLU A 28 -1.37 -7.60 -28.45
N ARG A 29 -0.14 -8.09 -28.24
CA ARG A 29 0.75 -8.54 -29.32
C ARG A 29 0.19 -9.73 -30.10
N LEU A 30 -0.66 -10.53 -29.47
CA LEU A 30 -1.37 -11.65 -30.11
C LEU A 30 -2.71 -11.23 -30.74
N GLY A 31 -3.08 -9.95 -30.66
CA GLY A 31 -4.34 -9.42 -31.19
C GLY A 31 -5.55 -9.72 -30.31
N TRP A 32 -5.37 -10.08 -29.04
CA TRP A 32 -6.46 -10.42 -28.13
C TRP A 32 -6.90 -9.21 -27.30
N THR A 33 -8.22 -9.09 -27.13
CA THR A 33 -8.82 -8.11 -26.21
C THR A 33 -8.54 -8.46 -24.76
N ASN A 34 -8.37 -7.46 -23.91
CA ASN A 34 -7.91 -7.66 -22.52
C ASN A 34 -8.51 -6.65 -21.53
N ALA A 35 -9.62 -5.98 -21.89
CA ALA A 35 -10.26 -4.96 -21.06
C ALA A 35 -10.61 -5.48 -19.65
N GLU A 36 -11.21 -6.68 -19.57
CA GLU A 36 -11.60 -7.29 -18.29
C GLU A 36 -10.38 -7.57 -17.38
N ILE A 37 -9.22 -7.91 -17.95
CA ILE A 37 -7.99 -8.13 -17.17
C ILE A 37 -7.47 -6.81 -16.60
N ARG A 38 -7.54 -5.73 -17.39
CA ARG A 38 -7.14 -4.39 -16.94
C ARG A 38 -8.05 -3.90 -15.82
N GLU A 39 -9.36 -4.02 -16.00
CA GLU A 39 -10.37 -3.65 -15.00
C GLU A 39 -10.15 -4.43 -13.70
N PHE A 40 -9.92 -5.74 -13.80
CA PHE A 40 -9.71 -6.56 -12.62
C PHE A 40 -8.37 -6.26 -11.91
N GLY A 41 -7.30 -5.98 -12.65
CA GLY A 41 -6.06 -5.47 -12.09
C GLY A 41 -6.26 -4.17 -11.31
N VAL A 42 -7.06 -3.24 -11.82
CA VAL A 42 -7.42 -2.01 -11.10
C VAL A 42 -8.20 -2.32 -9.83
N GLU A 43 -9.18 -3.24 -9.89
CA GLU A 43 -9.95 -3.63 -8.72
C GLU A 43 -9.07 -4.24 -7.62
N VAL A 44 -8.17 -5.17 -7.96
CA VAL A 44 -7.26 -5.80 -6.99
C VAL A 44 -6.37 -4.74 -6.33
N GLY A 45 -5.78 -3.83 -7.11
CA GLY A 45 -4.99 -2.73 -6.57
C GLY A 45 -5.80 -1.82 -5.65
N THR A 46 -7.05 -1.54 -6.01
CA THR A 46 -7.97 -0.71 -5.21
C THR A 46 -8.31 -1.36 -3.87
N LYS A 47 -8.40 -2.69 -3.79
CA LYS A 47 -8.64 -3.40 -2.51
C LYS A 47 -7.50 -3.18 -1.52
N TRP A 48 -6.23 -3.25 -1.96
CA TRP A 48 -5.11 -2.89 -1.09
C TRP A 48 -5.14 -1.40 -0.69
N PHE A 49 -5.53 -0.52 -1.60
CA PHE A 49 -5.64 0.90 -1.27
C PHE A 49 -6.65 1.15 -0.15
N ARG A 50 -7.85 0.57 -0.28
CA ARG A 50 -8.92 0.66 0.72
C ARG A 50 -8.51 0.06 2.06
N LEU A 51 -7.78 -1.06 2.05
CA LEU A 51 -7.22 -1.62 3.28
C LEU A 51 -6.25 -0.65 3.97
N GLY A 52 -5.45 0.08 3.20
CA GLY A 52 -4.60 1.15 3.73
C GLY A 52 -5.40 2.29 4.38
N GLN A 53 -6.51 2.71 3.76
CA GLN A 53 -7.42 3.71 4.36
C GLN A 53 -8.05 3.21 5.66
N GLN A 54 -8.52 1.95 5.69
CA GLN A 54 -9.07 1.33 6.91
C GLN A 54 -8.06 1.34 8.06
N HIS A 55 -6.79 1.01 7.78
CA HIS A 55 -5.75 1.08 8.81
C HIS A 55 -5.45 2.51 9.27
N LEU A 56 -5.58 3.53 8.41
CA LEU A 56 -5.44 4.92 8.85
C LEU A 56 -6.56 5.31 9.81
N ASP A 57 -7.80 4.92 9.50
CA ASP A 57 -8.96 5.18 10.37
C ASP A 57 -8.80 4.47 11.72
N GLU A 58 -8.36 3.21 11.71
CA GLU A 58 -8.03 2.46 12.92
C GLU A 58 -6.91 3.14 13.74
N ALA A 59 -5.86 3.64 13.08
CA ALA A 59 -4.77 4.35 13.76
C ALA A 59 -5.29 5.59 14.51
N LYS A 60 -6.16 6.38 13.86
CA LYS A 60 -6.79 7.56 14.47
C LYS A 60 -7.66 7.20 15.69
N LEU A 61 -8.43 6.11 15.61
CA LEU A 61 -9.24 5.62 16.72
C LEU A 61 -8.38 5.14 17.89
N LEU A 62 -7.30 4.40 17.61
CA LEU A 62 -6.37 3.91 18.63
C LEU A 62 -5.62 5.05 19.31
N GLU A 63 -5.27 6.10 18.56
CA GLU A 63 -4.67 7.31 19.12
C GLU A 63 -5.62 7.98 20.11
N ALA A 64 -6.88 8.18 19.72
CA ALA A 64 -7.91 8.75 20.60
C ALA A 64 -8.15 7.89 21.86
N ALA A 65 -7.96 6.58 21.77
CA ALA A 65 -8.06 5.64 22.89
C ALA A 65 -6.79 5.54 23.75
N GLY A 66 -5.71 6.26 23.41
CA GLY A 66 -4.42 6.17 24.11
C GLY A 66 -3.64 4.88 23.85
N CYS A 67 -4.01 4.10 22.83
CA CYS A 67 -3.36 2.84 22.46
C CYS A 67 -2.16 3.09 21.54
N ILE A 68 -1.17 3.85 22.01
CA ILE A 68 -0.05 4.40 21.21
C ILE A 68 0.72 3.34 20.43
N ARG A 69 1.04 2.20 21.05
CA ARG A 69 1.77 1.11 20.37
C ARG A 69 0.99 0.57 19.16
N ALA A 70 -0.29 0.28 19.35
CA ALA A 70 -1.16 -0.19 18.27
C ALA A 70 -1.34 0.88 17.17
N CYS A 71 -1.38 2.16 17.55
CA CYS A 71 -1.43 3.27 16.59
C CYS A 71 -0.24 3.26 15.62
N HIS A 72 0.99 3.09 16.11
CA HIS A 72 2.18 3.00 15.24
C HIS A 72 2.09 1.83 14.25
N SER A 73 1.60 0.68 14.73
CA SER A 73 1.39 -0.49 13.88
C SER A 73 0.41 -0.17 12.74
N ARG A 74 -0.76 0.40 13.07
CA ARG A 74 -1.79 0.76 12.09
C ARG A 74 -1.36 1.88 11.15
N ALA A 75 -0.67 2.91 11.62
CA ALA A 75 -0.13 3.97 10.77
C ALA A 75 0.87 3.43 9.72
N TYR A 76 1.75 2.51 10.11
CA TYR A 76 2.62 1.84 9.15
C TYR A 76 1.83 0.99 8.16
N TYR A 77 0.89 0.16 8.62
CA TYR A 77 0.09 -0.69 7.73
C TYR A 77 -0.76 0.12 6.74
N ALA A 78 -1.17 1.33 7.10
CA ALA A 78 -1.82 2.26 6.18
C ALA A 78 -0.91 2.61 4.99
N ALA A 79 0.29 3.12 5.28
CA ALA A 79 1.27 3.47 4.24
C ALA A 79 1.77 2.25 3.46
N TYR A 80 1.97 1.11 4.13
CA TYR A 80 2.41 -0.14 3.51
C TYR A 80 1.42 -0.64 2.46
N ASN A 81 0.14 -0.74 2.79
CA ASN A 81 -0.87 -1.26 1.86
C ASN A 81 -1.12 -0.31 0.69
N VAL A 82 -1.06 1.00 0.93
CA VAL A 82 -1.12 2.00 -0.15
C VAL A 82 0.10 1.93 -1.06
N SER A 83 1.30 1.79 -0.50
CA SER A 83 2.53 1.56 -1.28
C SER A 83 2.40 0.28 -2.12
N LYS A 84 1.88 -0.80 -1.54
CA LYS A 84 1.61 -2.06 -2.26
C LYS A 84 0.63 -1.86 -3.41
N SER A 85 -0.46 -1.13 -3.19
CA SER A 85 -1.42 -0.76 -4.24
C SER A 85 -0.75 0.00 -5.39
N VAL A 86 0.00 1.08 -5.07
CA VAL A 86 0.73 1.88 -6.07
C VAL A 86 1.70 1.00 -6.86
N ARG A 87 2.54 0.21 -6.18
CA ARG A 87 3.50 -0.69 -6.83
C ARG A 87 2.80 -1.69 -7.74
N TYR A 88 1.72 -2.30 -7.26
CA TYR A 88 0.95 -3.27 -8.04
C TYR A 88 0.33 -2.64 -9.30
N LEU A 89 -0.34 -1.49 -9.18
CA LEU A 89 -1.02 -0.82 -10.29
C LEU A 89 -0.03 -0.30 -11.34
N VAL A 90 1.20 0.05 -10.93
CA VAL A 90 2.21 0.62 -11.83
C VAL A 90 3.11 -0.46 -12.45
N LYS A 91 3.47 -1.49 -11.68
CA LYS A 91 4.44 -2.52 -12.08
C LYS A 91 3.79 -3.84 -12.49
N GLY A 92 2.53 -4.04 -12.10
CA GLY A 92 1.74 -5.22 -12.43
C GLY A 92 1.88 -6.39 -11.45
N ILE A 93 2.82 -6.32 -10.51
CA ILE A 93 3.20 -7.41 -9.60
C ILE A 93 3.62 -6.87 -8.23
N VAL A 94 3.32 -7.64 -7.18
CA VAL A 94 3.82 -7.45 -5.81
C VAL A 94 4.09 -8.80 -5.16
N SER A 95 4.93 -8.85 -4.12
CA SER A 95 5.10 -10.06 -3.32
C SER A 95 3.92 -10.23 -2.36
N LEU A 96 3.41 -11.47 -2.25
CA LEU A 96 2.43 -11.86 -1.23
C LEU A 96 3.10 -12.43 0.03
N LYS A 97 4.44 -12.56 0.01
CA LYS A 97 5.21 -13.04 1.16
C LYS A 97 5.47 -11.90 2.13
N GLY A 98 5.75 -12.25 3.40
CA GLY A 98 6.05 -11.27 4.45
C GLY A 98 7.31 -10.43 4.20
N ASP A 99 8.20 -10.87 3.31
CA ASP A 99 9.40 -10.11 2.91
C ASP A 99 9.08 -8.81 2.13
N ASP A 100 7.84 -8.64 1.67
CA ASP A 100 7.40 -7.47 0.91
C ASP A 100 7.49 -6.16 1.72
N HIS A 101 7.56 -6.23 3.06
CA HIS A 101 7.78 -5.06 3.91
C HIS A 101 9.06 -4.29 3.52
N GLY A 102 10.13 -5.01 3.15
CA GLY A 102 11.38 -4.40 2.70
C GLY A 102 11.27 -3.66 1.36
N LYS A 103 10.20 -3.90 0.58
CA LYS A 103 9.95 -3.24 -0.71
C LYS A 103 9.11 -1.97 -0.57
N ALA A 104 8.42 -1.80 0.54
CA ALA A 104 7.41 -0.74 0.70
C ALA A 104 7.99 0.68 0.55
N SER A 105 9.24 0.89 0.99
CA SER A 105 9.95 2.16 0.88
C SER A 105 10.80 2.28 -0.39
N VAL A 106 11.48 1.19 -0.79
CA VAL A 106 12.50 1.24 -1.85
C VAL A 106 11.96 1.02 -3.26
N ASP A 107 10.80 0.36 -3.38
CA ASP A 107 10.28 -0.11 -4.66
C ASP A 107 9.10 0.75 -5.15
N LEU A 108 8.98 1.99 -4.68
CA LEU A 108 8.03 2.95 -5.27
C LEU A 108 8.39 3.24 -6.75
N PRO A 109 7.43 3.64 -7.59
CA PRO A 109 7.72 4.10 -8.95
C PRO A 109 8.74 5.25 -8.95
N HIS A 110 9.68 5.24 -9.90
CA HIS A 110 10.73 6.26 -9.99
C HIS A 110 10.19 7.68 -10.22
N ASP A 111 8.99 7.77 -10.80
CA ASP A 111 8.28 9.02 -11.05
C ASP A 111 7.18 9.30 -10.02
N PHE A 112 7.18 8.58 -8.89
CA PHE A 112 6.32 8.90 -7.77
C PHE A 112 6.78 10.24 -7.14
N PRO A 113 5.86 11.16 -6.78
CA PRO A 113 6.24 12.47 -6.26
C PRO A 113 7.09 12.36 -5.00
N ASN A 114 8.26 13.03 -4.97
CA ASN A 114 9.19 13.02 -3.83
C ASN A 114 9.55 11.61 -3.32
N VAL A 115 9.82 10.67 -4.25
CA VAL A 115 10.07 9.25 -3.92
C VAL A 115 11.14 9.04 -2.84
N ALA A 116 12.21 9.84 -2.85
CA ALA A 116 13.28 9.75 -1.86
C ALA A 116 12.77 10.05 -0.43
N ASP A 117 11.99 11.11 -0.28
CA ASP A 117 11.41 11.50 1.01
C ASP A 117 10.43 10.44 1.52
N TRP A 118 9.58 9.90 0.64
CA TRP A 118 8.65 8.84 1.03
C TRP A 118 9.34 7.54 1.39
N SER A 119 10.42 7.19 0.70
CA SER A 119 11.23 6.03 1.07
C SER A 119 11.75 6.15 2.50
N VAL A 120 12.27 7.32 2.88
CA VAL A 120 12.74 7.60 4.25
C VAL A 120 11.57 7.53 5.24
N LYS A 121 10.45 8.19 4.96
CA LYS A 121 9.28 8.22 5.86
C LYS A 121 8.67 6.84 6.08
N ILE A 122 8.48 6.05 5.03
CA ILE A 122 7.92 4.69 5.15
C ILE A 122 8.88 3.78 5.91
N SER A 123 10.19 3.91 5.70
CA SER A 123 11.20 3.14 6.45
C SER A 123 11.15 3.50 7.93
N ARG A 124 11.05 4.80 8.26
CA ARG A 124 10.89 5.28 9.63
C ARG A 124 9.60 4.75 10.27
N LEU A 125 8.47 4.77 9.56
CA LEU A 125 7.22 4.18 10.04
C LEU A 125 7.39 2.68 10.34
N TYR A 126 8.09 1.95 9.48
CA TYR A 126 8.35 0.52 9.66
C TYR A 126 9.18 0.25 10.92
N GLU A 127 10.28 0.98 11.12
CA GLU A 127 11.14 0.87 12.30
C GLU A 127 10.35 1.11 13.59
N HIS A 128 9.56 2.18 13.64
CA HIS A 128 8.72 2.49 14.81
C HIS A 128 7.59 1.48 15.04
N ARG A 129 7.08 0.86 13.97
CA ARG A 129 6.14 -0.27 14.06
C ARG A 129 6.82 -1.52 14.62
N LEU A 130 8.05 -1.84 14.23
CA LEU A 130 8.79 -2.97 14.80
C LEU A 130 8.99 -2.80 16.32
N ARG A 131 9.39 -1.61 16.76
CA ARG A 131 9.53 -1.29 18.19
C ARG A 131 8.20 -1.41 18.93
N ALA A 132 7.14 -0.83 18.36
CA ALA A 132 5.81 -0.86 18.95
C ALA A 132 5.18 -2.25 19.00
N ASP A 133 5.54 -3.17 18.10
CA ASP A 133 5.01 -4.53 18.11
C ASP A 133 5.85 -5.49 18.95
N TYR A 134 7.19 -5.37 18.91
CA TYR A 134 8.08 -6.42 19.38
C TYR A 134 8.98 -6.02 20.56
N ASP A 135 9.34 -4.75 20.72
CA ASP A 135 10.24 -4.38 21.80
C ASP A 135 9.53 -4.48 23.16
N ASN A 136 10.20 -5.13 24.11
CA ASN A 136 9.82 -5.27 25.51
C ASN A 136 10.89 -4.70 26.47
N TRP A 137 11.74 -3.81 25.95
CA TRP A 137 12.89 -3.25 26.66
C TRP A 137 12.50 -1.99 27.44
N SER A 138 13.26 -1.67 28.48
CA SER A 138 13.07 -0.44 29.26
C SER A 138 13.35 0.84 28.46
N THR A 139 14.15 0.75 27.39
CA THR A 139 14.54 1.89 26.54
C THR A 139 13.54 2.19 25.42
N THR A 140 12.56 1.31 25.17
CA THR A 140 11.65 1.42 24.01
C THR A 140 10.96 2.78 23.91
N ILE A 141 10.54 3.36 25.04
CA ILE A 141 9.88 4.68 25.06
C ILE A 141 10.85 5.78 24.60
N ALA A 142 12.11 5.74 25.04
CA ALA A 142 13.11 6.73 24.66
C ALA A 142 13.50 6.61 23.18
N ASP A 143 13.54 5.39 22.66
CA ASP A 143 13.87 5.13 21.25
C ASP A 143 12.67 5.38 20.30
N GLN A 144 11.45 5.47 20.82
CA GLN A 144 10.23 5.78 20.07
C GLN A 144 10.14 7.29 19.79
N THR A 145 11.09 7.80 19.02
CA THR A 145 11.24 9.24 18.71
C THR A 145 10.21 9.81 17.74
N LEU A 146 9.47 8.96 17.02
CA LEU A 146 8.32 9.38 16.21
C LEU A 146 7.07 9.35 17.09
N SER A 147 6.40 10.49 17.26
CA SER A 147 5.08 10.51 17.91
C SER A 147 4.02 9.82 17.05
N SER A 148 3.01 9.26 17.68
CA SER A 148 1.90 8.60 17.00
C SER A 148 1.09 9.57 16.12
N GLN A 149 0.90 10.82 16.53
CA GLN A 149 0.30 11.86 15.68
C GLN A 149 1.12 12.10 14.40
N THR A 150 2.45 12.17 14.51
CA THR A 150 3.31 12.34 13.34
C THR A 150 3.23 11.10 12.44
N ALA A 151 3.18 9.90 13.03
CA ALA A 151 3.02 8.66 12.27
C ALA A 151 1.70 8.64 11.46
N ILE A 152 0.59 9.06 12.08
CA ILE A 152 -0.70 9.23 11.40
C ILE A 152 -0.60 10.28 10.28
N SER A 153 -0.02 11.44 10.58
CA SER A 153 0.11 12.55 9.63
C SER A 153 0.94 12.15 8.41
N ASP A 154 2.03 11.40 8.60
CA ASP A 154 2.86 10.90 7.51
C ASP A 154 2.10 9.87 6.66
N ALA A 155 1.35 8.96 7.27
CA ALA A 155 0.53 7.97 6.56
C ALA A 155 -0.60 8.64 5.76
N GLU A 156 -1.29 9.60 6.36
CA GLU A 156 -2.35 10.39 5.71
C GLU A 156 -1.82 11.20 4.52
N SER A 157 -0.67 11.86 4.71
CA SER A 157 -0.02 12.62 3.63
C SER A 157 0.42 11.70 2.48
N PHE A 158 0.93 10.51 2.80
CA PHE A 158 1.31 9.53 1.77
C PHE A 158 0.08 9.05 0.98
N ILE A 159 -1.03 8.77 1.66
CA ILE A 159 -2.30 8.40 1.01
C ILE A 159 -2.77 9.50 0.06
N ALA A 160 -2.75 10.76 0.49
CA ALA A 160 -3.16 11.89 -0.36
C ALA A 160 -2.30 12.01 -1.63
N VAL A 161 -0.98 11.86 -1.50
CA VAL A 161 -0.07 11.86 -2.66
C VAL A 161 -0.33 10.67 -3.58
N ALA A 162 -0.58 9.49 -3.01
CA ALA A 162 -0.88 8.29 -3.79
C ALA A 162 -2.19 8.40 -4.59
N ILE A 163 -3.23 9.02 -4.01
CA ILE A 163 -4.49 9.34 -4.72
C ILE A 163 -4.19 10.23 -5.92
N GLY A 164 -3.49 11.36 -5.68
CA GLY A 164 -3.16 12.30 -6.75
C GLY A 164 -2.32 11.68 -7.87
N TYR A 165 -1.35 10.83 -7.51
CA TYR A 165 -0.51 10.11 -8.48
C TYR A 165 -1.32 9.12 -9.32
N LEU A 166 -2.16 8.28 -8.69
CA LEU A 166 -2.93 7.25 -9.39
C LEU A 166 -4.03 7.85 -10.27
N ASP A 167 -4.68 8.93 -9.81
CA ASP A 167 -5.65 9.65 -10.62
C ASP A 167 -4.99 10.31 -11.84
N THR A 168 -3.98 11.14 -11.61
CA THR A 168 -3.35 11.94 -12.68
C THR A 168 -2.74 11.05 -13.76
N LYS A 169 -2.10 9.94 -13.37
CA LYS A 169 -1.34 9.10 -14.30
C LYS A 169 -2.14 7.96 -14.91
N PHE A 170 -3.11 7.40 -14.18
CA PHE A 170 -3.83 6.20 -14.60
C PHE A 170 -5.35 6.40 -14.69
N GLY A 171 -5.87 7.58 -14.32
CA GLY A 171 -7.31 7.85 -14.28
C GLY A 171 -8.07 7.03 -13.24
N ILE A 172 -7.36 6.47 -12.25
CA ILE A 172 -7.97 5.63 -11.21
C ILE A 172 -8.50 6.54 -10.10
N LYS A 173 -9.83 6.58 -9.94
CA LYS A 173 -10.51 7.31 -8.87
C LYS A 173 -10.63 6.41 -7.63
N LEU A 174 -10.06 6.85 -6.51
CA LEU A 174 -9.97 6.11 -5.24
C LEU A 174 -10.72 6.82 -4.11
#